data_AF-A0A0D8Y3Z4-F1
#
_entry.id   AF-A0A0D8Y3Z4-F1
#
_cell.length_a   1.000
_cell.length_b   1.000
_cell.length_c   1.000
_cell.angle_alpha   90.00
_cell.angle_beta   90.00
_cell.angle_gamma   90.00
#
_symmetry.space_group_name_H-M   'P 1'
#
loop_
_entity.id
_entity.type
_entity.pdbx_description
1 polymer ?
#
loop_
_entity_poly.entity_id
_entity_poly.type
_entity_poly.pdbx_seq_one_letter_code
_entity_poly.pdbx_strand_id
1 'polypeptide(L)'
;MIVSRQLLRKSGTRKKGLSLQQKREQILALLYESEDIAPKRKGVISQAVKEVTQSLVDDGLVECEKIGTNVCYWAFRSKASQIRKNKVLELKESISNFENKVAEGTDELKKQRKGKEASDSCSLQEEERNLKERLNKYAEYDPEAIAQVKLRTEKARDAANQWTDNIFTIKKWCKTKFGVEEKVLDQQFGVPEDMDYIE
;
A
#
# COMPACT_ATOMS: atom_id res chain seq x y z
N MET A 1 -48.37 16.66 74.26
CA MET A 1 -47.70 17.58 73.32
C MET A 1 -47.90 17.06 71.90
N ILE A 2 -48.93 17.58 71.21
CA ILE A 2 -49.24 17.21 69.83
C ILE A 2 -48.81 18.41 68.98
N VAL A 3 -47.72 18.24 68.23
CA VAL A 3 -47.21 19.28 67.33
C VAL A 3 -47.83 19.07 65.95
N SER A 4 -48.60 20.07 65.54
CA SER A 4 -49.15 20.30 64.21
C SER A 4 -48.14 20.06 63.09
N ARG A 5 -48.52 19.31 62.06
CA ARG A 5 -47.85 19.32 60.75
C ARG A 5 -48.79 19.90 59.72
N GLN A 6 -48.47 21.11 59.27
CA GLN A 6 -49.12 21.80 58.16
C GLN A 6 -49.35 20.88 56.95
N LEU A 7 -50.57 20.96 56.40
CA LEU A 7 -50.95 20.47 55.08
C LEU A 7 -50.14 21.19 53.99
N LEU A 8 -49.09 20.55 53.48
CA LEU A 8 -48.43 20.98 52.26
C LEU A 8 -49.28 20.53 51.06
N ARG A 9 -50.10 21.43 50.51
CA ARG A 9 -50.73 21.27 49.20
C ARG A 9 -49.62 21.07 48.15
N LYS A 10 -49.41 19.83 47.70
CA LYS A 10 -48.58 19.57 46.52
C LYS A 10 -49.34 20.01 45.28
N SER A 11 -48.81 21.05 44.64
CA SER A 11 -49.19 21.51 43.31
C SER A 11 -49.20 20.36 42.31
N GLY A 12 -50.21 20.34 41.44
CA GLY A 12 -50.38 19.32 40.41
C GLY A 12 -49.19 19.32 39.45
N THR A 13 -48.29 18.35 39.60
CA THR A 13 -47.27 18.06 38.60
C THR A 13 -47.94 17.32 37.44
N ARG A 14 -48.02 17.97 36.27
CA ARG A 14 -48.33 17.26 35.03
C ARG A 14 -47.28 16.16 34.87
N LYS A 15 -47.72 14.90 34.99
CA LYS A 15 -46.84 13.73 34.83
C LYS A 15 -46.25 13.77 33.43
N LYS A 16 -44.95 14.07 33.33
CA LYS A 16 -44.15 13.87 32.11
C LYS A 16 -44.39 12.42 31.66
N GLY A 17 -44.73 12.21 30.39
CA GLY A 17 -44.88 10.85 29.86
C GLY A 17 -43.60 10.04 30.09
N LEU A 18 -43.73 8.77 30.50
CA LEU A 18 -42.59 7.87 30.68
C LEU A 18 -41.86 7.67 29.34
N SER A 19 -40.53 7.73 29.36
CA SER A 19 -39.70 7.39 28.19
C SER A 19 -39.77 5.89 27.89
N LEU A 20 -39.39 5.49 26.67
CA LEU A 20 -39.39 4.06 26.27
C LEU A 20 -38.51 3.21 27.21
N GLN A 21 -37.34 3.72 27.60
CA GLN A 21 -36.46 3.04 28.54
C GLN A 21 -37.07 2.93 29.94
N GLN A 22 -37.74 3.97 30.44
CA GLN A 22 -38.45 3.90 31.72
C GLN A 22 -39.61 2.90 31.69
N LYS A 23 -40.34 2.81 30.56
CA LYS A 23 -41.38 1.79 30.37
C LYS A 23 -40.79 0.38 30.38
N ARG A 24 -39.64 0.17 29.74
CA ARG A 24 -38.89 -1.10 29.73
C ARG A 24 -38.52 -1.54 31.15
N GLU A 25 -37.89 -0.65 31.91
CA GLU A 25 -37.50 -0.93 33.29
C GLU A 25 -38.70 -1.23 34.20
N GLN A 26 -39.81 -0.50 34.04
CA GLN A 26 -41.02 -0.75 34.81
C GLN A 26 -41.66 -2.10 34.47
N ILE A 27 -41.74 -2.48 33.18
CA ILE A 27 -42.29 -3.77 32.76
C ILE A 27 -41.39 -4.92 33.22
N LEU A 28 -40.08 -4.79 33.05
CA LEU A 28 -39.11 -5.77 33.53
C LEU A 28 -39.18 -5.94 35.06
N ALA A 29 -39.31 -4.84 35.80
CA ALA A 29 -39.50 -4.88 37.25
C ALA A 29 -40.80 -5.59 37.64
N LEU A 30 -41.90 -5.40 36.90
CA LEU A 30 -43.15 -6.14 37.12
C LEU A 30 -42.97 -7.65 36.89
N LEU A 31 -42.26 -8.03 35.82
CA LEU A 31 -41.98 -9.44 35.53
C LEU A 31 -41.11 -10.12 36.60
N TYR A 32 -40.31 -9.35 37.34
CA TYR A 32 -39.46 -9.85 38.44
C TYR A 32 -40.10 -9.86 39.83
N GLU A 33 -41.29 -9.29 39.99
CA GLU A 33 -41.93 -9.04 41.31
C GLU A 33 -43.02 -10.07 41.65
N SER A 34 -43.38 -10.94 40.70
CA SER A 34 -44.22 -12.16 40.83
C SER A 34 -45.56 -12.11 41.59
N GLU A 35 -46.00 -11.02 42.22
CA GLU A 35 -47.19 -11.10 43.11
C GLU A 35 -48.35 -10.12 42.86
N ASP A 36 -48.27 -9.09 42.01
CA ASP A 36 -49.50 -8.35 41.65
C ASP A 36 -49.37 -7.54 40.34
N ILE A 37 -49.98 -8.06 39.27
CA ILE A 37 -49.92 -7.47 37.92
C ILE A 37 -51.03 -6.43 37.79
N ALA A 38 -50.73 -5.18 38.14
CA ALA A 38 -51.61 -4.06 37.83
C ALA A 38 -50.90 -3.04 36.92
N PRO A 39 -51.23 -2.97 35.62
CA PRO A 39 -50.75 -1.92 34.70
C PRO A 39 -50.98 -0.50 35.26
N LYS A 40 -52.03 -0.35 36.07
CA LYS A 40 -52.41 0.89 36.76
C LYS A 40 -51.43 1.31 37.88
N ARG A 41 -50.65 0.39 38.47
CA ARG A 41 -49.74 0.72 39.59
C ARG A 41 -48.47 1.45 39.12
N LYS A 42 -47.94 1.15 37.93
CA LYS A 42 -46.69 1.78 37.44
C LYS A 42 -46.85 2.78 36.29
N GLY A 43 -48.06 2.90 35.71
CA GLY A 43 -48.39 4.02 34.80
C GLY A 43 -48.08 3.76 33.32
N VAL A 44 -47.95 2.51 32.91
CA VAL A 44 -47.75 2.15 31.49
C VAL A 44 -49.10 2.06 30.77
N ILE A 45 -49.22 2.75 29.63
CA ILE A 45 -50.42 2.72 28.78
C ILE A 45 -50.56 1.33 28.17
N SER A 46 -51.75 0.73 28.24
CA SER A 46 -52.00 -0.65 27.81
C SER A 46 -51.58 -0.94 26.36
N GLN A 47 -51.69 0.04 25.45
CA GLN A 47 -51.25 -0.08 24.06
C GLN A 47 -49.73 -0.20 23.91
N ALA A 48 -48.95 0.42 24.80
CA ALA A 48 -47.49 0.41 24.77
C ALA A 48 -46.87 -0.85 25.41
N VAL A 49 -47.64 -1.62 26.19
CA VAL A 49 -47.13 -2.82 26.87
C VAL A 49 -46.67 -3.86 25.85
N LYS A 50 -47.44 -4.08 24.78
CA LYS A 50 -47.10 -5.08 23.75
C LYS A 50 -45.79 -4.73 23.04
N GLU A 51 -45.63 -3.49 22.60
CA GLU A 51 -44.42 -3.01 21.92
C GLU A 51 -43.18 -3.07 22.83
N VAL A 52 -43.34 -2.65 24.09
CA VAL A 52 -42.24 -2.64 25.05
C VAL A 52 -41.84 -4.06 25.45
N THR A 53 -42.80 -4.97 25.68
CA THR A 53 -42.51 -6.38 25.95
C THR A 53 -41.82 -7.04 24.76
N GLN A 54 -42.26 -6.78 23.53
CA GLN A 54 -41.59 -7.31 22.34
C GLN A 54 -40.15 -6.81 22.25
N SER A 55 -39.91 -5.51 22.46
CA SER A 55 -38.54 -4.98 22.48
C SER A 55 -37.66 -5.66 23.53
N LEU A 56 -38.21 -6.06 24.69
CA LEU A 56 -37.46 -6.75 25.74
C LEU A 56 -37.19 -8.22 25.38
N VAL A 57 -38.06 -8.84 24.58
CA VAL A 57 -37.83 -10.15 23.98
C VAL A 57 -36.71 -10.08 22.95
N ASP A 58 -36.72 -9.04 22.09
CA ASP A 58 -35.68 -8.84 21.07
C ASP A 58 -34.29 -8.64 21.69
N ASP A 59 -34.20 -7.98 22.86
CA ASP A 59 -32.96 -7.84 23.65
C ASP A 59 -32.58 -9.11 24.45
N GLY A 60 -33.41 -10.17 24.40
CA GLY A 60 -33.21 -11.43 25.13
C GLY A 60 -33.38 -11.34 26.65
N LEU A 61 -33.98 -10.25 27.15
CA LEU A 61 -34.21 -10.03 28.59
C LEU A 61 -35.51 -10.66 29.09
N VAL A 62 -36.50 -10.80 28.20
CA VAL A 62 -37.79 -11.45 28.46
C VAL A 62 -37.92 -12.63 27.51
N GLU A 63 -38.32 -13.78 28.01
CA GLU A 63 -38.65 -14.94 27.17
C GLU A 63 -40.14 -14.93 26.89
N CYS A 64 -40.52 -15.42 25.70
CA CYS A 64 -41.92 -15.63 25.35
C CYS A 64 -42.14 -17.02 24.76
N GLU A 65 -43.23 -17.66 25.17
CA GLU A 65 -43.65 -18.94 24.59
C GLU A 65 -45.16 -18.97 24.42
N LYS A 66 -45.59 -19.58 23.32
CA LYS A 66 -47.00 -19.75 23.01
C LYS A 66 -47.49 -21.06 23.59
N ILE A 67 -48.40 -20.99 24.55
CA ILE A 67 -49.04 -22.15 25.18
C ILE A 67 -50.52 -22.15 24.76
N GLY A 68 -50.84 -23.01 23.78
CA GLY A 68 -52.17 -23.08 23.18
C GLY A 68 -52.54 -21.79 22.44
N THR A 69 -53.59 -21.11 22.92
CA THR A 69 -54.08 -19.84 22.35
C THR A 69 -53.41 -18.61 22.99
N ASN A 70 -52.69 -18.79 24.10
CA ASN A 70 -52.11 -17.69 24.88
C ASN A 70 -50.59 -17.58 24.67
N VAL A 71 -50.06 -16.37 24.80
CA VAL A 71 -48.61 -16.10 24.82
C VAL A 71 -48.20 -15.75 26.24
N CYS A 72 -47.30 -16.54 26.81
CA CYS A 72 -46.77 -16.36 28.14
C CYS A 72 -45.42 -15.63 28.04
N TYR A 73 -45.20 -14.66 28.93
CA TYR A 73 -43.96 -13.91 29.05
C TYR A 73 -43.38 -14.09 30.45
N TRP A 74 -42.08 -14.33 30.55
CA TRP A 74 -41.38 -14.41 31.83
C TRP A 74 -39.95 -13.88 31.72
N ALA A 75 -39.36 -13.50 32.86
CA ALA A 75 -38.00 -13.00 32.91
C ALA A 75 -37.32 -13.42 34.21
N PHE A 76 -36.02 -13.72 34.16
CA PHE A 76 -35.22 -14.07 35.33
C PHE A 76 -34.22 -12.95 35.66
N ARG A 77 -34.13 -12.56 36.94
CA ARG A 77 -33.18 -11.53 37.41
C ARG A 77 -31.73 -11.82 37.04
N SER A 78 -31.37 -13.10 36.93
CA SER A 78 -30.04 -13.57 36.54
C SER A 78 -29.73 -13.43 35.05
N LYS A 79 -30.75 -13.35 34.18
CA LYS A 79 -30.59 -13.38 32.71
C LYS A 79 -29.72 -12.22 32.20
N ALA A 80 -29.99 -11.00 32.65
CA ALA A 80 -29.21 -9.82 32.27
C ALA A 80 -27.73 -9.93 32.66
N SER A 81 -27.44 -10.57 33.79
CA SER A 81 -26.06 -10.83 34.24
C SER A 81 -25.39 -11.89 33.36
N GLN A 82 -26.10 -12.96 33.03
CA GLN A 82 -25.58 -14.05 32.22
C GLN A 82 -25.26 -13.61 30.78
N ILE A 83 -26.14 -12.82 30.16
CA ILE A 83 -25.91 -12.26 28.81
C ILE A 83 -24.62 -11.45 28.79
N ARG A 84 -24.42 -10.55 29.76
CA ARG A 84 -23.20 -9.75 29.87
C ARG A 84 -21.95 -10.61 30.07
N LYS A 85 -22.01 -11.63 30.93
CA LYS A 85 -20.89 -12.56 31.16
C LYS A 85 -20.53 -13.32 29.89
N ASN A 86 -21.52 -13.89 29.20
CA ASN A 86 -21.31 -14.60 27.94
C ASN A 86 -20.68 -13.68 26.89
N LYS A 87 -21.15 -12.42 26.79
CA LYS A 87 -20.58 -11.46 25.83
C LYS A 87 -19.13 -11.11 26.14
N VAL A 88 -18.78 -10.98 27.42
CA VAL A 88 -17.39 -10.76 27.85
C VAL A 88 -16.52 -11.96 27.49
N LEU A 89 -17.00 -13.19 27.66
CA LEU A 89 -16.26 -14.39 27.28
C LEU A 89 -16.02 -14.47 25.77
N GLU A 90 -17.07 -14.26 24.96
CA GLU A 90 -16.99 -14.25 23.49
C GLU A 90 -15.99 -13.21 22.97
N LEU A 91 -16.02 -12.00 23.54
CA LEU A 91 -15.09 -10.93 23.18
C LEU A 91 -13.65 -11.27 23.59
N LYS A 92 -13.43 -11.89 24.75
CA LYS A 92 -12.09 -12.34 25.18
C LYS A 92 -11.53 -13.42 24.26
N GLU A 93 -12.35 -14.38 23.87
CA GLU A 93 -11.96 -15.43 22.92
C GLU A 93 -11.62 -14.82 21.55
N SER A 94 -12.42 -13.85 21.09
CA SER A 94 -12.16 -13.12 19.85
C SER A 94 -10.82 -12.38 19.89
N ILE A 95 -10.53 -11.67 20.99
CA ILE A 95 -9.25 -10.97 21.19
C ILE A 95 -8.09 -11.96 21.13
N SER A 96 -8.16 -13.06 21.87
CA SER A 96 -7.12 -14.09 21.86
C SER A 96 -6.89 -14.67 20.47
N ASN A 97 -7.96 -14.91 19.70
CA ASN A 97 -7.86 -15.38 18.33
C ASN A 97 -7.20 -14.34 17.40
N PHE A 98 -7.48 -13.04 17.57
CA PHE A 98 -6.82 -12.00 16.79
C PHE A 98 -5.36 -11.81 17.20
N GLU A 99 -5.02 -11.91 18.48
CA GLU A 99 -3.64 -11.86 18.96
C GLU A 99 -2.81 -13.01 18.37
N ASN A 100 -3.35 -14.23 18.35
CA ASN A 100 -2.71 -15.38 17.71
C ASN A 100 -2.48 -15.15 16.22
N LYS A 101 -3.48 -14.65 15.48
CA LYS A 101 -3.34 -14.32 14.05
C LYS A 101 -2.29 -13.24 13.79
N VAL A 102 -2.21 -12.23 14.67
CA VAL A 102 -1.18 -11.19 14.58
C VAL A 102 0.20 -11.80 14.85
N ALA A 103 0.35 -12.64 15.86
CA ALA A 103 1.61 -13.32 16.16
C ALA A 103 2.06 -14.18 14.97
N GLU A 104 1.18 -15.03 14.45
CA GLU A 104 1.43 -15.87 13.26
C GLU A 104 1.83 -15.01 12.04
N GLY A 105 1.07 -13.97 11.73
CA GLY A 105 1.37 -13.07 10.61
C GLY A 105 2.70 -12.32 10.81
N THR A 106 3.04 -11.92 12.04
CA THR A 106 4.33 -11.26 12.29
C THR A 106 5.52 -12.21 12.14
N ASP A 107 5.35 -13.48 12.50
CA ASP A 107 6.40 -14.49 12.32
C ASP A 107 6.56 -14.91 10.86
N GLU A 108 5.48 -14.98 10.09
CA GLU A 108 5.53 -15.13 8.64
C GLU A 108 6.24 -13.96 7.97
N LEU A 109 5.92 -12.71 8.38
CA LEU A 109 6.61 -11.51 7.88
C LEU A 109 8.11 -11.52 8.22
N LYS A 110 8.50 -11.94 9.42
CA LYS A 110 9.92 -12.08 9.79
C LYS A 110 10.63 -13.14 8.94
N LYS A 111 9.98 -14.29 8.70
CA LYS A 111 10.52 -15.35 7.82
C LYS A 111 10.71 -14.84 6.40
N GLN A 112 9.73 -14.12 5.85
CA GLN A 112 9.83 -13.53 4.51
C GLN A 112 10.89 -12.42 4.42
N ARG A 113 11.01 -11.58 5.46
CA ARG A 113 12.01 -10.50 5.51
C ARG A 113 13.44 -11.02 5.62
N LYS A 114 13.67 -12.16 6.27
CA LYS A 114 15.00 -12.81 6.29
C LYS A 114 15.53 -13.19 4.90
N GLY A 115 14.67 -13.40 3.91
CA GLY A 115 15.08 -13.64 2.51
C GLY A 115 15.16 -12.38 1.65
N LYS A 116 14.80 -11.21 2.22
CA LYS A 116 14.61 -9.95 1.50
C LYS A 116 15.36 -8.84 2.23
N GLU A 117 16.65 -9.08 2.52
CA GLU A 117 17.57 -8.03 2.89
C GLU A 117 17.74 -7.10 1.68
N ALA A 118 16.83 -6.13 1.56
CA ALA A 118 16.80 -5.13 0.51
C ALA A 118 18.06 -4.24 0.48
N SER A 119 18.88 -4.29 1.53
CA SER A 119 20.12 -3.53 1.63
C SER A 119 21.14 -3.93 0.55
N ASP A 120 21.25 -5.22 0.25
CA ASP A 120 22.21 -5.71 -0.76
C ASP A 120 21.69 -5.51 -2.18
N SER A 121 20.37 -5.50 -2.38
CA SER A 121 19.81 -5.33 -3.73
C SER A 121 20.07 -3.94 -4.31
N CYS A 122 20.02 -2.88 -3.50
CA CYS A 122 20.29 -1.52 -3.98
C CYS A 122 21.77 -1.28 -4.27
N SER A 123 22.67 -1.78 -3.42
CA SER A 123 24.12 -1.66 -3.66
C SER A 123 24.54 -2.46 -4.89
N LEU A 124 24.03 -3.68 -5.05
CA LEU A 124 24.30 -4.51 -6.23
C LEU A 124 23.75 -3.88 -7.52
N GLN A 125 22.57 -3.26 -7.49
CA GLN A 125 22.03 -2.54 -8.65
C GLN A 125 22.89 -1.33 -9.04
N GLU A 126 23.41 -0.60 -8.05
CA GLU A 126 24.28 0.55 -8.31
C GLU A 126 25.65 0.10 -8.86
N GLU A 127 26.20 -1.00 -8.35
CA GLU A 127 27.41 -1.61 -8.91
C GLU A 127 27.19 -2.12 -10.34
N GLU A 128 26.06 -2.78 -10.62
CA GLU A 128 25.70 -3.25 -11.95
C GLU A 128 25.58 -2.08 -12.94
N ARG A 129 24.98 -0.96 -12.51
CA ARG A 129 24.88 0.27 -13.31
C ARG A 129 26.25 0.85 -13.61
N ASN A 130 27.11 0.96 -12.60
CA ASN A 130 28.46 1.49 -12.76
C ASN A 130 29.32 0.60 -13.69
N LEU A 131 29.23 -0.72 -13.55
CA LEU A 131 29.91 -1.66 -14.43
C LEU A 131 29.42 -1.56 -15.88
N LYS A 132 28.11 -1.40 -16.11
CA LYS A 132 27.54 -1.18 -17.45
C LYS A 132 28.00 0.14 -18.07
N GLU A 133 28.04 1.23 -17.31
CA GLU A 133 28.57 2.50 -17.81
C GLU A 133 30.06 2.39 -18.17
N ARG A 134 30.85 1.72 -17.34
CA ARG A 134 32.26 1.44 -17.66
C ARG A 134 32.38 0.59 -18.92
N LEU A 135 31.59 -0.46 -19.06
CA LEU A 135 31.59 -1.32 -20.24
C LEU A 135 31.23 -0.53 -21.52
N ASN A 136 30.23 0.34 -21.46
CA ASN A 136 29.83 1.19 -22.59
C ASN A 136 30.95 2.14 -23.04
N LYS A 137 31.76 2.67 -22.11
CA LYS A 137 32.95 3.46 -22.48
C LYS A 137 33.98 2.64 -23.25
N TYR A 138 34.02 1.33 -23.04
CA TYR A 138 34.90 0.42 -23.77
C TYR A 138 34.25 -0.20 -25.01
N ALA A 139 32.95 0.01 -25.24
CA ALA A 139 32.24 -0.53 -26.40
C ALA A 139 32.75 0.07 -27.72
N GLU A 140 33.26 1.30 -27.70
CA GLU A 140 33.91 1.94 -28.85
C GLU A 140 35.28 1.33 -29.19
N TYR A 141 35.86 0.54 -28.27
CA TYR A 141 37.16 -0.11 -28.42
C TYR A 141 37.00 -1.58 -28.82
N ASP A 142 36.03 -1.86 -29.69
CA ASP A 142 35.90 -3.19 -30.29
C ASP A 142 37.21 -3.54 -31.05
N PRO A 143 37.92 -4.62 -30.66
CA PRO A 143 39.16 -5.01 -31.30
C PRO A 143 39.01 -5.23 -32.81
N GLU A 144 37.83 -5.69 -33.25
CA GLU A 144 37.56 -5.94 -34.66
C GLU A 144 37.40 -4.62 -35.44
N ALA A 145 36.61 -3.67 -34.93
CA ALA A 145 36.50 -2.32 -35.51
C ALA A 145 37.87 -1.62 -35.60
N ILE A 146 38.69 -1.68 -34.55
CA ILE A 146 40.03 -1.09 -34.54
C ILE A 146 40.94 -1.75 -35.59
N ALA A 147 40.91 -3.08 -35.71
CA ALA A 147 41.69 -3.80 -36.70
C ALA A 147 41.29 -3.43 -38.14
N GLN A 148 39.98 -3.27 -38.40
CA GLN A 148 39.50 -2.84 -39.71
C GLN A 148 39.95 -1.43 -40.07
N VAL A 149 39.90 -0.49 -39.10
CA VAL A 149 40.39 0.89 -39.33
C VAL A 149 41.89 0.88 -39.62
N LYS A 150 42.70 0.15 -38.85
CA LYS A 150 44.15 0.03 -39.10
C LYS A 150 44.45 -0.51 -40.49
N LEU A 151 43.79 -1.58 -40.91
CA LEU A 151 43.97 -2.17 -42.24
C LEU A 151 43.59 -1.18 -43.35
N ARG A 152 42.52 -0.41 -43.18
CA ARG A 152 42.12 0.63 -44.15
C ARG A 152 43.14 1.76 -44.21
N THR A 153 43.66 2.18 -43.06
CA THR A 153 44.71 3.21 -42.97
C THR A 153 46.01 2.75 -43.63
N GLU A 154 46.44 1.50 -43.41
CA GLU A 154 47.63 0.93 -44.07
C GLU A 154 47.46 0.92 -45.60
N LYS A 155 46.32 0.44 -46.10
CA LYS A 155 46.05 0.45 -47.56
C LYS A 155 46.00 1.87 -48.14
N ALA A 156 45.41 2.82 -47.42
CA ALA A 156 45.35 4.21 -47.86
C ALA A 156 46.74 4.85 -47.88
N ARG A 157 47.57 4.54 -46.88
CA ARG A 157 48.97 4.98 -46.80
C ARG A 157 49.80 4.41 -47.96
N ASP A 158 49.70 3.11 -48.21
CA ASP A 158 50.42 2.46 -49.33
C ASP A 158 50.01 3.08 -50.67
N ALA A 159 48.70 3.30 -50.87
CA ALA A 159 48.20 3.95 -52.07
C ALA A 159 48.71 5.40 -52.20
N ALA A 160 48.72 6.17 -51.12
CA ALA A 160 49.26 7.53 -51.12
C ALA A 160 50.75 7.55 -51.50
N ASN A 161 51.55 6.65 -50.92
CA ASN A 161 52.98 6.52 -51.23
C ASN A 161 53.22 6.10 -52.69
N GLN A 162 52.38 5.23 -53.26
CA GLN A 162 52.44 4.89 -54.70
C GLN A 162 52.13 6.11 -55.59
N TRP A 163 51.16 6.93 -55.21
CA TRP A 163 50.90 8.18 -55.93
C TRP A 163 52.06 9.17 -55.79
N THR A 164 52.70 9.25 -54.63
CA THR A 164 53.93 10.02 -54.42
C THR A 164 55.04 9.57 -55.36
N ASP A 165 55.29 8.27 -55.47
CA ASP A 165 56.27 7.70 -56.41
C ASP A 165 55.94 8.07 -57.86
N ASN A 166 54.66 7.95 -58.24
CA ASN A 166 54.20 8.30 -59.58
C ASN A 166 54.44 9.79 -59.89
N ILE A 167 54.12 10.68 -58.95
CA ILE A 167 54.33 12.12 -59.08
C ILE A 167 55.82 12.43 -59.24
N PHE A 168 56.69 11.88 -58.40
CA PHE A 168 58.14 12.08 -58.51
C PHE A 168 58.71 11.52 -59.82
N THR A 169 58.21 10.37 -60.27
CA THR A 169 58.61 9.77 -61.55
C THR A 169 58.23 10.66 -62.74
N ILE A 170 57.02 11.21 -62.74
CA ILE A 170 56.55 12.14 -63.79
C ILE A 170 57.37 13.44 -63.76
N LYS A 171 57.62 14.01 -62.58
CA LYS A 171 58.47 15.22 -62.43
C LYS A 171 59.86 14.99 -63.04
N LYS A 172 60.50 13.88 -62.69
CA LYS A 172 61.83 13.51 -63.22
C LYS A 172 61.80 13.30 -64.74
N TRP A 173 60.76 12.68 -65.27
CA TRP A 173 60.60 12.46 -66.71
C TRP A 173 60.40 13.78 -67.47
N CYS A 174 59.53 14.66 -66.98
CA CYS A 174 59.28 15.98 -67.57
C CYS A 174 60.55 16.84 -67.61
N LYS A 175 61.33 16.84 -66.54
CA LYS A 175 62.63 17.52 -66.49
C LYS A 175 63.61 16.96 -67.51
N THR A 176 63.70 15.63 -67.62
CA THR A 176 64.67 14.97 -68.51
C THR A 176 64.30 15.07 -69.99
N LYS A 177 63.00 15.01 -70.33
CA LYS A 177 62.52 14.98 -71.73
C LYS A 177 62.19 16.35 -72.30
N PHE A 178 61.66 17.25 -71.48
CA PHE A 178 61.17 18.56 -71.94
C PHE A 178 61.97 19.74 -71.35
N GLY A 179 62.94 19.49 -70.45
CA GLY A 179 63.77 20.55 -69.86
C GLY A 179 62.99 21.50 -68.93
N VAL A 180 61.81 21.08 -68.46
CA VAL A 180 60.95 21.89 -67.59
C VAL A 180 61.48 21.85 -66.17
N GLU A 181 61.54 23.01 -65.51
CA GLU A 181 61.97 23.13 -64.11
C GLU A 181 60.90 22.58 -63.15
N GLU A 182 61.31 21.79 -62.15
CA GLU A 182 60.40 21.12 -61.21
C GLU A 182 59.50 22.11 -60.46
N LYS A 183 60.03 23.29 -60.08
CA LYS A 183 59.27 24.35 -59.39
C LYS A 183 58.08 24.86 -60.20
N VAL A 184 58.22 24.94 -61.53
CA VAL A 184 57.15 25.38 -62.43
C VAL A 184 56.06 24.32 -62.51
N LEU A 185 56.44 23.04 -62.56
CA LEU A 185 55.50 21.92 -62.53
C LEU A 185 54.75 21.85 -61.19
N ASP A 186 55.45 22.03 -60.07
CA ASP A 186 54.84 21.99 -58.74
C ASP A 186 53.82 23.11 -58.56
N GLN A 187 54.15 24.34 -58.98
CA GLN A 187 53.21 25.46 -58.95
C GLN A 187 52.01 25.25 -59.88
N GLN A 188 52.22 24.67 -61.07
CA GLN A 188 51.15 24.47 -62.05
C GLN A 188 50.17 23.35 -61.64
N PHE A 189 50.67 22.27 -61.03
CA PHE A 189 49.86 21.14 -60.60
C PHE A 189 49.46 21.19 -59.12
N GLY A 190 49.88 22.24 -58.39
CA GLY A 190 49.56 22.43 -56.98
C GLY A 190 50.21 21.39 -56.07
N VAL A 191 51.42 20.91 -56.42
CA VAL A 191 52.18 19.96 -55.61
C VAL A 191 52.84 20.71 -54.44
N PRO A 192 52.56 20.35 -53.18
CA PRO A 192 53.20 20.98 -52.03
C PRO A 192 54.72 20.76 -52.00
N GLU A 193 55.49 21.77 -51.56
CA GLU A 193 56.96 21.67 -51.46
C GLU A 193 57.42 20.73 -50.33
N ASP A 194 56.56 20.48 -49.34
CA ASP A 194 56.76 19.59 -48.20
C ASP A 194 56.18 18.19 -48.42
N MET A 195 55.79 17.86 -49.66
CA MET A 195 55.25 16.55 -49.99
C MET A 195 56.33 15.47 -49.89
N ASP A 196 56.13 14.53 -48.97
CA ASP A 196 57.01 13.40 -48.71
C ASP A 196 56.16 12.13 -48.44
N TYR A 197 56.83 10.99 -48.24
CA TYR A 197 56.18 9.74 -47.89
C TYR A 197 55.47 9.83 -46.53
N ILE A 198 54.33 9.18 -46.43
CA ILE A 198 53.54 9.10 -45.19
C ILE A 198 54.08 7.94 -44.34
N GLU A 199 54.45 8.25 -43.09
CA GLU A 199 54.90 7.31 -42.05
C GLU A 199 53.78 6.56 -41.29
#